data_AF-A0A5J5J5W3-F1
#
_entry.id   AF-A0A5J5J5W3-F1
#
_cell.length_a   1.000
_cell.length_b   1.000
_cell.length_c   1.000
_cell.angle_alpha   90.00
_cell.angle_beta   90.00
_cell.angle_gamma   90.00
#
_symmetry.space_group_name_H-M   'P 1'
#
loop_
_entity.id
_entity.type
_entity.pdbx_description
1 polymer ?
#
loop_
_entity_poly.entity_id
_entity_poly.type
_entity_poly.pdbx_seq_one_letter_code
_entity_poly.pdbx_strand_id
1 'polypeptide(L)'
;MATPRYRPEQFVDSGWGSGTPERKARFVNSLLRFIADDFPREQFTRPLYLGLSTHGYFGFIAHYDIHGFYDEQLSTPARRERFLSDLARDCQKDAHLDRPDLWSDVKAVLASRLMPEEPLRSPRRLAPASSFGARPTAARPDAPTLF
;
A
#
# COMPACT_ATOMS: atom_id res chain seq x y z
N MET A 1 -14.93 9.42 12.47
CA MET A 1 -13.79 8.69 13.06
C MET A 1 -12.56 9.55 12.91
N ALA A 2 -11.73 9.74 13.94
CA ALA A 2 -10.51 10.53 13.81
C ALA A 2 -9.53 9.79 12.89
N THR A 3 -9.31 10.31 11.67
CA THR A 3 -8.33 9.74 10.73
C THR A 3 -6.93 10.01 11.28
N PRO A 4 -6.16 8.98 11.67
CA PRO A 4 -4.80 9.20 12.14
C PRO A 4 -3.96 9.78 11.02
N ARG A 5 -3.17 10.79 11.38
CA ARG A 5 -2.32 11.50 10.42
C ARG A 5 -1.05 10.70 10.16
N TYR A 6 -0.90 10.25 8.93
CA TYR A 6 0.29 9.52 8.48
C TYR A 6 1.47 10.48 8.31
N ARG A 7 2.66 10.03 8.72
CA ARG A 7 3.90 10.80 8.62
C ARG A 7 4.81 10.24 7.52
N PRO A 8 5.69 11.07 6.92
CA PRO A 8 6.64 10.62 5.91
C PRO A 8 7.46 9.40 6.34
N GLU A 9 7.90 9.36 7.60
CA GLU A 9 8.72 8.26 8.15
C GLU A 9 8.07 6.87 8.08
N GLN A 10 6.77 6.80 7.80
CA GLN A 10 6.03 5.54 7.66
C GLN A 10 6.05 4.99 6.23
N PHE A 11 6.61 5.72 5.28
CA PHE A 11 6.65 5.35 3.87
C PHE A 11 8.10 5.20 3.39
N VAL A 12 8.28 4.28 2.45
CA VAL A 12 9.57 3.99 1.85
C VAL A 12 9.73 4.83 0.59
N ASP A 13 10.91 5.42 0.38
CA ASP A 13 11.20 6.15 -0.84
C ASP A 13 11.16 5.21 -2.05
N SER A 14 10.40 5.60 -3.08
CA SER A 14 10.31 4.86 -4.34
C SER A 14 11.55 4.97 -5.23
N GLY A 15 12.47 5.89 -4.95
CA GLY A 15 13.59 6.28 -5.82
C GLY A 15 13.21 7.28 -6.93
N TRP A 16 11.93 7.63 -7.05
CA TRP A 16 11.40 8.59 -8.03
C TRP A 16 10.80 9.82 -7.35
N GLY A 17 10.93 11.01 -7.96
CA GLY A 17 10.35 12.24 -7.41
C GLY A 17 8.83 12.23 -7.25
N SER A 18 8.16 11.30 -7.94
CA SER A 18 6.72 11.03 -7.82
C SER A 18 6.36 10.12 -6.66
N GLY A 19 7.30 9.59 -5.87
CA GLY A 19 7.04 8.67 -4.77
C GLY A 19 7.97 8.88 -3.57
N THR A 20 8.26 10.15 -3.25
CA THR A 20 8.95 10.49 -1.99
C THR A 20 8.03 10.21 -0.79
N PRO A 21 8.59 9.93 0.40
CA PRO A 21 7.80 9.66 1.60
C PRO A 21 6.84 10.80 1.97
N GLU A 22 7.22 12.06 1.75
CA GLU A 22 6.35 13.23 2.02
C GLU A 22 5.16 13.27 1.07
N ARG A 23 5.38 12.91 -0.19
CA ARG A 23 4.32 12.88 -1.20
C ARG A 23 3.32 11.77 -0.90
N LYS A 24 3.82 10.59 -0.53
CA LYS A 24 3.01 9.44 -0.08
C LYS A 24 2.16 9.80 1.13
N ALA A 25 2.77 10.37 2.18
CA ALA A 25 2.05 10.79 3.38
C ALA A 25 0.98 11.86 3.10
N ARG A 26 1.30 12.88 2.29
CA ARG A 26 0.33 13.90 1.89
C ARG A 26 -0.83 13.30 1.12
N PHE A 27 -0.55 12.42 0.16
CA PHE A 27 -1.58 11.76 -0.63
C PHE A 27 -2.54 10.94 0.23
N VAL A 28 -2.01 10.06 1.09
CA VAL A 28 -2.84 9.21 1.97
C VAL A 28 -3.73 10.06 2.87
N ASN A 29 -3.16 11.07 3.53
CA ASN A 29 -3.92 11.95 4.41
C ASN A 29 -5.01 12.72 3.65
N SER A 30 -4.70 13.25 2.47
CA SER A 30 -5.67 13.94 1.63
C SER A 30 -6.77 13.02 1.14
N LEU A 31 -6.45 11.80 0.71
CA LEU A 31 -7.43 10.83 0.21
C LEU A 31 -8.37 10.37 1.32
N LEU A 32 -7.84 9.99 2.49
CA LEU A 32 -8.67 9.57 3.61
C LEU A 32 -9.55 10.69 4.14
N ARG A 33 -9.06 11.95 4.16
CA ARG A 33 -9.90 13.10 4.52
C ARG A 33 -11.00 13.33 3.48
N PHE A 34 -10.64 13.28 2.19
CA PHE A 34 -11.59 13.44 1.10
C PHE A 34 -12.72 12.39 1.13
N ILE A 35 -12.39 11.13 1.45
CA ILE A 35 -13.39 10.06 1.64
C ILE A 35 -14.23 10.32 2.90
N ALA A 36 -13.59 10.70 4.02
CA ALA A 36 -14.29 10.97 5.28
C ALA A 36 -15.27 12.15 5.19
N ASP A 37 -14.97 13.14 4.35
CA ASP A 37 -15.80 14.32 4.13
C ASP A 37 -16.88 14.12 3.02
N ASP A 38 -17.08 12.88 2.56
CA ASP A 38 -18.03 12.49 1.50
C ASP A 38 -17.76 13.12 0.12
N PHE A 39 -16.49 13.06 -0.32
CA PHE A 39 -16.05 13.41 -1.67
C PHE A 39 -16.38 14.85 -2.10
N PRO A 40 -16.08 15.90 -1.32
CA PRO A 40 -16.40 17.27 -1.70
C PRO A 40 -15.53 17.74 -2.86
N ARG A 41 -16.14 18.19 -3.96
CA ARG A 41 -15.44 18.61 -5.20
C ARG A 41 -14.33 19.63 -4.95
N GLU A 42 -14.51 20.55 -4.01
CA GLU A 42 -13.53 21.58 -3.63
C GLU A 42 -12.23 21.00 -3.04
N GLN A 43 -12.30 19.82 -2.40
CA GLN A 43 -11.13 19.13 -1.87
C GLN A 43 -10.50 18.16 -2.87
N PHE A 44 -11.13 17.95 -4.04
CA PHE A 44 -10.57 17.15 -5.12
C PHE A 44 -9.47 17.95 -5.85
N THR A 45 -8.29 17.97 -5.25
CA THR A 45 -7.16 18.78 -5.70
C THR A 45 -6.31 18.06 -6.75
N ARG A 46 -5.55 18.84 -7.55
CA ARG A 46 -4.63 18.30 -8.56
C ARG A 46 -3.65 17.25 -8.02
N PRO A 47 -3.02 17.41 -6.84
CA PRO A 47 -2.16 16.37 -6.28
C PRO A 47 -2.88 15.05 -6.02
N LEU A 48 -4.14 15.09 -5.58
CA LEU A 48 -4.95 13.89 -5.34
C LEU A 48 -5.30 13.20 -6.66
N TYR A 49 -5.75 13.97 -7.66
CA TYR A 49 -5.98 13.48 -9.02
C TYR A 49 -4.73 12.84 -9.61
N LEU A 50 -3.56 13.51 -9.52
CA LEU A 50 -2.31 12.96 -10.05
C LEU A 50 -1.94 11.65 -9.35
N GLY A 51 -2.13 11.53 -8.04
CA GLY A 51 -1.87 10.26 -7.36
C GLY A 51 -2.75 9.11 -7.87
N LEU A 52 -4.04 9.36 -8.12
CA LEU A 52 -5.00 8.36 -8.61
C LEU A 52 -4.82 8.03 -10.11
N SER A 53 -4.49 9.03 -10.92
CA SER A 53 -4.36 8.90 -12.39
C SER A 53 -2.97 8.47 -12.85
N THR A 54 -1.93 8.61 -12.02
CA THR A 54 -0.58 8.21 -12.41
C THR A 54 -0.54 6.70 -12.64
N HIS A 55 -0.16 6.33 -13.86
CA HIS A 55 0.04 4.96 -14.28
C HIS A 55 1.13 4.30 -13.42
N GLY A 56 0.84 3.11 -12.87
CA GLY A 56 1.72 2.38 -11.96
C GLY A 56 1.36 2.50 -10.48
N TYR A 57 0.58 3.51 -10.08
CA TYR A 57 0.11 3.63 -8.69
C TYR A 57 -1.30 3.10 -8.54
N PHE A 58 -2.30 3.69 -9.19
CA PHE A 58 -3.68 3.18 -9.11
C PHE A 58 -4.34 3.01 -10.49
N GLY A 59 -3.76 3.61 -11.54
CA GLY A 59 -4.16 3.34 -12.92
C GLY A 59 -5.61 3.68 -13.24
N PHE A 60 -6.27 4.58 -12.49
CA PHE A 60 -7.60 5.08 -12.81
C PHE A 60 -7.53 6.05 -14.00
N ILE A 61 -7.25 5.52 -15.19
CA ILE A 61 -7.13 6.33 -16.41
C ILE A 61 -8.52 6.38 -17.07
N ALA A 62 -9.40 7.22 -16.51
CA ALA A 62 -10.69 7.51 -17.16
C ALA A 62 -10.64 8.83 -17.95
N HIS A 63 -9.94 9.87 -17.45
CA HIS A 63 -9.93 11.21 -18.07
C HIS A 63 -8.62 11.99 -17.86
N TYR A 64 -8.21 12.77 -18.87
CA TYR A 64 -7.02 13.64 -18.83
C TYR A 64 -7.23 14.96 -18.06
N ASP A 65 -8.47 15.27 -17.67
CA ASP A 65 -8.81 16.45 -16.89
C ASP A 65 -9.41 16.05 -15.53
N ILE A 66 -9.10 16.87 -14.51
CA ILE A 66 -9.49 16.65 -13.13
C ILE A 66 -11.02 16.72 -12.93
N HIS A 67 -11.71 17.61 -13.65
CA HIS A 67 -13.15 17.74 -13.56
C HIS A 67 -13.84 16.56 -14.23
N GLY A 68 -13.37 16.16 -15.41
CA GLY A 68 -13.88 14.96 -16.09
C GLY A 68 -13.70 13.68 -15.25
N PHE A 69 -12.56 13.54 -14.57
CA PHE A 69 -12.36 12.42 -13.64
C PHE A 69 -13.38 12.43 -12.51
N TYR A 70 -13.55 13.57 -11.83
CA TYR A 70 -14.50 13.70 -10.73
C TYR A 70 -15.92 13.39 -11.21
N ASP A 71 -16.30 13.96 -12.35
CA ASP A 71 -17.64 13.79 -12.88
C ASP A 71 -17.90 12.33 -13.26
N GLU A 72 -16.93 11.58 -13.79
CA GLU A 72 -17.14 10.18 -14.16
C GLU A 72 -17.07 9.21 -12.98
N GLN A 73 -16.19 9.46 -12.01
CA GLN A 73 -15.91 8.51 -10.93
C GLN A 73 -16.63 8.84 -9.62
N LEU A 74 -17.01 10.09 -9.38
CA LEU A 74 -17.38 10.56 -8.03
C LEU A 74 -18.66 11.42 -7.97
N SER A 75 -19.28 11.75 -9.11
CA SER A 75 -20.45 12.65 -9.16
C SER A 75 -21.74 12.10 -8.56
N THR A 76 -21.88 10.77 -8.48
CA THR A 76 -23.06 10.11 -7.90
C THR A 76 -22.67 9.13 -6.80
N PRO A 77 -23.56 8.85 -5.82
CA PRO A 77 -23.29 7.86 -4.77
C PRO A 77 -22.87 6.49 -5.32
N ALA A 78 -23.58 5.99 -6.34
CA ALA A 78 -23.26 4.71 -6.98
C ALA A 78 -21.85 4.70 -7.63
N ARG A 79 -21.43 5.83 -8.22
CA ARG A 79 -20.08 5.98 -8.78
C ARG A 79 -19.02 5.99 -7.68
N ARG A 80 -19.27 6.69 -6.56
CA ARG A 80 -18.39 6.71 -5.39
C ARG A 80 -18.21 5.32 -4.76
N GLU A 81 -19.30 4.57 -4.62
CA GLU A 81 -19.26 3.18 -4.10
C GLU A 81 -18.43 2.28 -5.01
N ARG A 82 -18.64 2.37 -6.33
CA ARG A 82 -17.83 1.63 -7.31
C ARG A 82 -16.36 2.03 -7.23
N PHE A 83 -16.07 3.32 -7.16
CA PHE A 83 -14.71 3.83 -7.02
C PHE A 83 -14.03 3.29 -5.76
N LEU A 84 -14.72 3.28 -4.62
CA LEU A 84 -14.18 2.72 -3.36
C LEU A 84 -13.91 1.22 -3.48
N SER A 85 -14.81 0.46 -4.10
CA SER A 85 -14.63 -0.98 -4.33
C SER A 85 -13.43 -1.26 -5.23
N ASP A 86 -13.29 -0.51 -6.33
CA ASP A 86 -12.18 -0.64 -7.27
C ASP A 86 -10.85 -0.24 -6.63
N LEU A 87 -10.83 0.87 -5.88
CA LEU A 87 -9.67 1.34 -5.13
C LEU A 87 -9.21 0.32 -4.10
N ALA A 88 -10.14 -0.24 -3.32
CA ALA A 88 -9.80 -1.19 -2.28
C ALA A 88 -9.26 -2.51 -2.87
N ARG A 89 -9.85 -2.99 -3.97
CA ARG A 89 -9.37 -4.16 -4.72
C ARG A 89 -7.97 -3.95 -5.29
N ASP A 90 -7.69 -2.79 -5.88
CA ASP A 90 -6.35 -2.47 -6.40
C ASP A 90 -5.32 -2.35 -5.27
N CYS A 91 -5.71 -1.74 -4.14
CA CYS A 91 -4.86 -1.68 -2.96
C CYS A 91 -4.48 -3.07 -2.45
N GLN A 92 -5.45 -3.99 -2.31
CA GLN A 92 -5.20 -5.35 -1.83
C GLN A 92 -4.26 -6.14 -2.75
N LYS A 93 -4.43 -5.97 -4.07
CA LYS A 93 -3.64 -6.68 -5.07
C LYS A 93 -2.14 -6.46 -4.87
N ASP A 94 -1.73 -5.26 -4.51
CA ASP A 94 -0.30 -4.89 -4.44
C ASP A 94 0.19 -4.63 -3.00
N ALA A 95 -0.70 -4.59 -1.99
CA ALA A 95 -0.37 -4.31 -0.59
C ALA A 95 0.68 -5.27 0.02
N HIS A 96 0.75 -6.50 -0.48
CA HIS A 96 1.69 -7.51 0.01
C HIS A 96 3.04 -7.48 -0.71
N LEU A 97 3.19 -6.65 -1.75
CA LEU A 97 4.42 -6.54 -2.50
C LEU A 97 5.43 -5.66 -1.75
N ASP A 98 6.70 -6.04 -1.76
CA ASP A 98 7.80 -5.17 -1.30
C ASP A 98 8.30 -4.31 -2.48
N ARG A 99 7.41 -3.45 -2.99
CA ARG A 99 7.60 -2.65 -4.20
C ARG A 99 7.23 -1.19 -3.94
N PRO A 100 8.14 -0.41 -3.33
CA PRO A 100 7.89 0.99 -3.00
C PRO A 100 7.71 1.88 -4.24
N ASP A 101 8.22 1.44 -5.39
CA ASP A 101 8.00 2.02 -6.72
C ASP A 101 6.55 1.90 -7.20
N LEU A 102 5.82 0.88 -6.77
CA LEU A 102 4.39 0.69 -7.02
C LEU A 102 3.50 1.22 -5.88
N TRP A 103 4.09 1.97 -4.93
CA TRP A 103 3.38 2.49 -3.76
C TRP A 103 2.71 1.40 -2.92
N SER A 104 3.32 0.21 -2.83
CA SER A 104 2.75 -0.92 -2.08
C SER A 104 2.53 -0.61 -0.58
N ASP A 105 3.39 0.22 0.02
CA ASP A 105 3.27 0.74 1.38
C ASP A 105 2.04 1.64 1.56
N VAL A 106 1.77 2.54 0.61
CA VAL A 106 0.55 3.35 0.57
C VAL A 106 -0.68 2.47 0.39
N LYS A 107 -0.63 1.51 -0.54
CA LYS A 107 -1.72 0.58 -0.81
C LYS A 107 -2.05 -0.30 0.40
N ALA A 108 -1.04 -0.75 1.14
CA ALA A 108 -1.23 -1.50 2.38
C ALA A 108 -1.99 -0.66 3.42
N VAL A 109 -1.59 0.61 3.60
CA VAL A 109 -2.28 1.54 4.49
C VAL A 109 -3.74 1.76 4.08
N LEU A 110 -3.99 1.98 2.79
CA LEU A 110 -5.34 2.21 2.27
C LEU A 110 -6.21 0.94 2.36
N ALA A 111 -5.66 -0.23 2.05
CA ALA A 111 -6.37 -1.51 2.20
C ALA A 111 -6.87 -1.71 3.64
N SER A 112 -6.01 -1.48 4.64
CA SER A 112 -6.40 -1.60 6.06
C SER A 112 -7.46 -0.58 6.51
N ARG A 113 -7.66 0.52 5.77
CA ARG A 113 -8.61 1.59 6.10
C ARG A 113 -9.93 1.48 5.38
N LEU A 114 -9.89 1.11 4.10
CA LEU A 114 -11.05 1.01 3.23
C LEU A 114 -11.80 -0.30 3.44
N MET A 115 -11.09 -1.33 3.89
CA MET A 115 -11.65 -2.65 4.22
C MET A 115 -11.18 -3.04 5.61
N PRO A 116 -11.88 -2.59 6.67
CA PRO A 116 -11.66 -3.08 8.03
C PRO A 116 -12.23 -4.50 8.15
N GLU A 117 -11.75 -5.44 7.34
CA GLU A 117 -11.78 -6.86 7.70
C GLU A 117 -10.66 -7.07 8.74
N GLU A 118 -10.93 -7.93 9.73
CA GLU A 118 -10.10 -8.22 10.91
C GLU A 118 -8.57 -8.20 10.69
N PRO A 119 -7.79 -7.80 11.73
CA PRO A 119 -6.44 -7.28 11.58
C PRO A 119 -5.52 -8.26 10.86
N LEU A 120 -5.06 -7.86 9.67
CA LEU A 120 -3.89 -8.47 9.05
C LEU A 120 -2.72 -8.35 10.02
N ARG A 121 -2.28 -9.52 10.52
CA ARG A 121 -1.04 -9.75 11.26
C ARG A 121 0.04 -8.80 10.77
N SER A 122 0.52 -7.98 11.70
CA SER A 122 1.69 -7.11 11.55
C SER A 122 2.84 -7.85 10.85
N PRO A 123 3.64 -7.17 10.01
CA PRO A 123 4.82 -7.79 9.40
C PRO A 123 5.71 -8.28 10.53
N ARG A 124 5.90 -9.60 10.55
CA ARG A 124 6.82 -10.29 11.44
C ARG A 124 8.18 -9.69 11.14
N ARG A 125 8.62 -8.77 12.01
CA ARG A 125 9.96 -8.22 12.04
C ARG A 125 10.89 -9.44 12.01
N LEU A 126 11.53 -9.70 10.88
CA LEU A 126 12.54 -10.74 10.76
C LEU A 126 13.59 -10.43 11.82
N ALA A 127 13.59 -11.23 12.89
CA ALA A 127 14.65 -11.21 13.86
C ALA A 127 15.96 -11.52 13.11
N PRO A 128 17.07 -10.83 13.44
CA PRO A 128 18.36 -11.23 12.89
C PRO A 128 18.60 -12.69 13.27
N ALA A 129 19.06 -13.48 12.30
CA ALA A 129 19.49 -14.85 12.54
C ALA A 129 20.70 -14.82 13.48
N SER A 130 20.45 -14.87 14.78
CA SER A 130 21.49 -15.08 15.78
C SER A 130 21.89 -16.54 15.75
N SER A 131 23.11 -16.75 15.25
CA SER A 131 23.96 -17.91 15.40
C SER A 131 23.75 -18.66 16.71
N PHE A 132 23.46 -19.97 16.66
CA PHE A 132 23.87 -20.94 17.68
C PHE A 132 23.62 -22.36 17.16
N GLY A 133 24.65 -23.19 17.09
CA GLY A 133 24.47 -24.62 16.80
C GLY A 133 25.72 -25.34 16.32
N ALA A 134 26.61 -25.64 17.25
CA ALA A 134 27.81 -26.45 17.13
C ALA A 134 27.71 -27.69 16.20
N ARG A 135 28.81 -27.94 15.49
CA ARG A 135 29.20 -29.22 14.87
C ARG A 135 28.98 -30.40 15.82
N PRO A 136 28.32 -31.49 15.38
CA PRO A 136 28.51 -32.80 15.99
C PRO A 136 29.73 -33.48 15.35
N THR A 137 30.71 -33.81 16.19
CA THR A 137 31.81 -34.73 15.93
C THR A 137 31.28 -36.11 15.52
N ALA A 138 31.77 -36.64 14.40
CA ALA A 138 31.46 -37.97 13.91
C ALA A 138 32.05 -39.05 14.84
N ALA A 139 31.17 -39.91 15.36
CA ALA A 139 31.54 -41.16 16.01
C ALA A 139 31.65 -42.27 14.94
N ARG A 140 32.79 -42.97 14.89
CA ARG A 140 33.01 -44.20 14.13
C ARG A 140 32.18 -45.35 14.72
N PRO A 141 31.66 -46.25 13.89
CA PRO A 141 31.54 -47.65 14.24
C PRO A 141 32.50 -48.52 13.41
N ASP A 142 33.14 -49.45 14.10
CA ASP A 142 33.95 -50.56 13.58
C ASP A 142 33.13 -51.49 12.66
N ALA A 143 33.69 -51.75 11.46
CA ALA A 143 33.85 -52.99 10.66
C ALA A 143 32.74 -54.10 10.65
N PRO A 144 32.57 -54.95 9.59
CA PRO A 144 33.66 -55.69 8.94
C PRO A 144 33.56 -56.06 7.43
N THR A 145 34.75 -56.39 6.89
CA THR A 145 35.14 -57.36 5.84
C THR A 145 34.45 -57.42 4.46
N LEU A 146 35.25 -57.14 3.42
CA LEU A 146 35.24 -57.85 2.13
C LEU A 146 36.68 -57.94 1.61
N PHE A 147 37.30 -59.12 1.73
CA PHE A 147 38.23 -59.76 0.79
C PHE A 147 38.41 -61.22 1.21
#